data_AF-A0A9Q3YTP8-F1
#
_entry.id   AF-A0A9Q3YTP8-F1
#
_cell.length_a   1.000
_cell.length_b   1.000
_cell.length_c   1.000
_cell.angle_alpha   90.00
_cell.angle_beta   90.00
_cell.angle_gamma   90.00
#
_symmetry.space_group_name_H-M   'P 1'
#
loop_
_entity.id
_entity.type
_entity.pdbx_description
1 polymer ?
#
loop_
_entity_poly.entity_id
_entity_poly.type
_entity_poly.pdbx_seq_one_letter_code
_entity_poly.pdbx_strand_id
1 'polypeptide(L)'
;MMNKLDFRQLPVLDNKRSWLCNLGDNRANSLTIFKHVFERANCALYFTARFHSENNEFVKKGLLRAAISEFVSMEEVLKIDSDINNISLSPLLIINTENPLLHIVKQLRNYNIHIGSSVIDYTEETKRTFGTLEDLAKSTGYEYTDKEIVITNLDIAEFNKLKDAKYYDLSDKINIIDWFNQNQAKWGVDHLIYLAVLDYCDKIITYYKLK
;
A
#
# COMPACT_ATOMS: atom_id res chain seq x y z
N MET A 1 -19.84 -1.91 -15.80
CA MET A 1 -18.53 -1.83 -16.47
C MET A 1 -17.57 -2.66 -15.63
N MET A 2 -16.96 -3.70 -16.20
CA MET A 2 -15.92 -4.47 -15.50
C MET A 2 -14.62 -3.66 -15.64
N ASN A 3 -13.93 -3.45 -14.52
CA ASN A 3 -12.61 -2.82 -14.57
C ASN A 3 -11.63 -3.87 -15.04
N LYS A 4 -10.83 -3.53 -16.05
CA LYS A 4 -9.76 -4.38 -16.52
C LYS A 4 -8.48 -3.96 -15.82
N LEU A 5 -7.93 -4.82 -14.98
CA LEU A 5 -6.67 -4.56 -14.30
C LEU A 5 -5.48 -4.77 -15.26
N ASP A 6 -4.44 -3.94 -15.13
CA ASP A 6 -3.17 -4.11 -15.84
C ASP A 6 -2.08 -4.53 -14.86
N PHE A 7 -1.83 -5.84 -14.79
CA PHE A 7 -0.81 -6.44 -13.92
C PHE A 7 0.63 -6.01 -14.27
N ARG A 8 0.86 -5.36 -15.41
CA ARG A 8 2.15 -4.75 -15.75
C ARG A 8 2.42 -3.47 -14.96
N GLN A 9 1.39 -2.88 -14.34
CA GLN A 9 1.51 -1.69 -13.49
C GLN A 9 1.82 -2.02 -12.03
N LEU A 10 1.87 -3.31 -11.67
CA LEU A 10 2.32 -3.71 -10.34
C LEU A 10 3.76 -3.23 -10.10
N PRO A 11 4.08 -2.72 -8.91
CA PRO A 11 5.42 -2.23 -8.63
C PRO A 11 6.43 -3.37 -8.74
N VAL A 12 7.58 -3.07 -9.33
CA VAL A 12 8.75 -3.93 -9.20
C VAL A 12 9.25 -3.78 -7.78
N LEU A 13 9.12 -4.85 -7.00
CA LEU A 13 9.61 -4.91 -5.63
C LEU A 13 11.10 -5.22 -5.71
N ASP A 14 11.91 -4.16 -5.73
CA ASP A 14 13.36 -4.28 -5.73
C ASP A 14 13.90 -4.44 -4.29
N ASN A 15 15.18 -4.78 -4.19
CA ASN A 15 15.83 -5.11 -2.91
C ASN A 15 16.08 -3.89 -2.00
N LYS A 16 15.23 -2.85 -2.03
CA LYS A 16 15.38 -1.64 -1.23
C LYS A 16 14.06 -1.23 -0.59
N ARG A 17 13.80 -1.77 0.60
CA ARG A 17 12.77 -1.19 1.49
C ARG A 17 13.22 0.21 1.88
N SER A 18 12.47 1.24 1.46
CA SER A 18 12.68 2.58 2.00
C SER A 18 12.18 2.63 3.43
N TRP A 19 13.10 2.60 4.39
CA TRP A 19 12.81 2.79 5.82
C TRP A 19 12.22 4.19 6.10
N LEU A 20 12.49 5.13 5.20
CA LEU A 20 11.89 6.46 5.21
C LEU A 20 10.56 6.37 4.48
N CYS A 21 9.49 6.03 5.21
CA CYS A 21 8.11 6.08 4.72
C CYS A 21 7.71 7.55 4.47
N ASN A 22 8.23 8.15 3.40
CA ASN A 22 7.93 9.51 2.97
C ASN A 22 7.67 9.56 1.46
N LEU A 23 7.15 10.69 0.99
CA LEU A 23 6.79 10.89 -0.42
C LEU A 23 8.01 11.08 -1.35
N GLY A 24 9.15 11.48 -0.79
CA GLY A 24 10.28 12.03 -1.52
C GLY A 24 10.02 13.46 -2.00
N ASP A 25 11.10 14.22 -2.20
CA ASP A 25 11.04 15.67 -2.48
C ASP A 25 10.22 15.99 -3.74
N ASN A 26 10.35 15.20 -4.80
CA ASN A 26 9.63 15.44 -6.06
C ASN A 26 8.11 15.37 -5.86
N ARG A 27 7.59 14.28 -5.27
CA ARG A 27 6.14 14.15 -5.03
C ARG A 27 5.66 15.19 -4.02
N ALA A 28 6.44 15.45 -2.98
CA ALA A 28 6.10 16.43 -1.97
C ALA A 28 5.92 17.82 -2.58
N ASN A 29 6.84 18.24 -3.46
CA ASN A 29 6.77 19.52 -4.16
C ASN A 29 5.58 19.58 -5.13
N SER A 30 5.37 18.55 -5.95
CA SER A 30 4.30 18.53 -6.95
C SER A 30 2.89 18.52 -6.35
N LEU A 31 2.70 17.87 -5.21
CA LEU A 31 1.39 17.77 -4.55
C LEU A 31 1.04 18.98 -3.68
N THR A 32 1.93 19.97 -3.52
CA THR A 32 1.66 21.14 -2.67
C THR A 32 0.41 21.93 -3.08
N ILE A 33 0.05 21.92 -4.38
CA ILE A 33 -1.19 22.52 -4.88
C ILE A 33 -2.45 21.80 -4.38
N PHE A 34 -2.36 20.50 -4.15
CA PHE A 34 -3.42 19.65 -3.58
C PHE A 34 -3.13 19.39 -2.11
N LYS A 35 -3.28 20.45 -1.31
CA LYS A 35 -2.91 20.45 0.10
C LYS A 35 -3.57 19.31 0.87
N HIS A 36 -4.85 19.04 0.64
CA HIS A 36 -5.54 17.98 1.36
C HIS A 36 -5.07 16.59 0.93
N VAL A 37 -4.86 16.35 -0.37
CA VAL A 37 -4.25 15.10 -0.87
C VAL A 37 -2.87 14.91 -0.26
N PHE A 38 -2.04 15.96 -0.23
CA PHE A 38 -0.70 15.92 0.36
C PHE A 38 -0.75 15.57 1.86
N GLU A 39 -1.65 16.16 2.62
CA GLU A 39 -1.87 15.85 4.04
C GLU A 39 -2.28 14.37 4.22
N ARG A 40 -3.27 13.89 3.46
CA ARG A 40 -3.72 12.49 3.51
C ARG A 40 -2.62 11.50 3.17
N ALA A 41 -1.84 11.79 2.13
CA ALA A 41 -0.72 10.94 1.72
C ALA A 41 0.33 10.85 2.85
N ASN A 42 0.73 11.97 3.45
CA ASN A 42 1.67 11.97 4.58
C ASN A 42 1.11 11.25 5.82
N CYS A 43 -0.18 11.42 6.14
CA CYS A 43 -0.82 10.69 7.24
C CYS A 43 -0.83 9.18 6.99
N ALA A 44 -1.16 8.73 5.77
CA ALA A 44 -1.11 7.32 5.40
C ALA A 44 0.31 6.74 5.59
N LEU A 45 1.33 7.46 5.14
CA LEU A 45 2.72 7.06 5.30
C LEU A 45 3.19 7.06 6.76
N TYR A 46 2.77 8.05 7.55
CA TYR A 46 3.06 8.11 8.98
C TYR A 46 2.49 6.90 9.72
N PHE A 47 1.21 6.56 9.47
CA PHE A 47 0.59 5.41 10.09
C PHE A 47 1.24 4.09 9.66
N THR A 48 1.66 3.99 8.40
CA THR A 48 2.43 2.86 7.87
C THR A 48 3.77 2.70 8.60
N ALA A 49 4.52 3.79 8.77
CA ALA A 49 5.79 3.78 9.50
C ALA A 49 5.62 3.40 10.97
N ARG A 50 4.57 3.94 11.61
CA ARG A 50 4.30 3.70 13.04
C ARG A 50 3.76 2.30 13.29
N PHE A 51 3.01 1.74 12.34
CA PHE A 51 2.54 0.36 12.38
C PHE A 51 3.71 -0.63 12.50
N HIS A 52 4.79 -0.39 11.73
CA HIS A 52 5.96 -1.25 11.72
C HIS A 52 6.67 -1.32 13.08
N SER A 53 6.78 -0.19 13.79
CA SER A 53 7.49 -0.08 15.06
C SER A 53 6.63 -0.28 16.31
N GLU A 54 5.31 -0.35 16.17
CA GLU A 54 4.41 -0.62 17.29
C GLU A 54 4.61 -2.06 17.79
N ASN A 55 4.30 -2.33 19.06
CA ASN A 55 4.33 -3.68 19.64
C ASN A 55 2.96 -4.14 20.13
N ASN A 56 2.06 -3.20 20.48
CA ASN A 56 0.71 -3.51 20.89
C ASN A 56 -0.16 -3.91 19.68
N GLU A 57 -0.64 -5.15 19.66
CA GLU A 57 -1.42 -5.71 18.54
C GLU A 57 -2.72 -4.95 18.25
N PHE A 58 -3.41 -4.47 19.30
CA PHE A 58 -4.62 -3.67 19.13
C PHE A 58 -4.32 -2.33 18.45
N VAL A 59 -3.26 -1.65 18.89
CA VAL A 59 -2.81 -0.38 18.29
C VAL A 59 -2.33 -0.61 16.86
N LYS A 60 -1.59 -1.69 16.57
CA LYS A 60 -1.19 -2.08 15.20
C LYS A 60 -2.39 -2.18 14.26
N LYS A 61 -3.43 -2.92 14.66
CA LYS A 61 -4.66 -3.05 13.86
C LYS A 61 -5.31 -1.69 13.60
N GLY A 62 -5.30 -0.80 14.60
CA GLY A 62 -5.76 0.57 14.46
C GLY A 62 -4.95 1.39 13.45
N LEU A 63 -3.62 1.34 13.54
CA LEU A 63 -2.70 2.05 12.65
C LEU A 63 -2.82 1.57 11.20
N LEU A 64 -2.93 0.26 10.98
CA LEU A 64 -3.12 -0.30 9.64
C LEU A 64 -4.43 0.20 9.00
N ARG A 65 -5.53 0.18 9.77
CA ARG A 65 -6.82 0.71 9.31
C ARG A 65 -6.75 2.21 9.05
N ALA A 66 -6.04 2.96 9.89
CA ALA A 66 -5.84 4.39 9.70
C ALA A 66 -5.05 4.66 8.41
N ALA A 67 -3.95 3.93 8.16
CA ALA A 67 -3.15 4.07 6.94
C ALA A 67 -3.99 3.84 5.67
N ILE A 68 -4.77 2.75 5.63
CA ILE A 68 -5.65 2.42 4.51
C ILE A 68 -6.76 3.46 4.36
N SER A 69 -7.32 3.93 5.47
CA SER A 69 -8.38 4.95 5.45
C SER A 69 -7.86 6.27 4.90
N GLU A 70 -6.70 6.74 5.33
CA GLU A 70 -6.08 7.98 4.81
C GLU A 70 -5.74 7.84 3.32
N PHE A 71 -5.20 6.69 2.89
CA PHE A 71 -4.95 6.39 1.48
C PHE A 71 -6.23 6.49 0.63
N VAL A 72 -7.32 5.80 1.01
CA VAL A 72 -8.55 5.85 0.23
C VAL A 72 -9.19 7.23 0.27
N SER A 73 -9.09 7.95 1.39
CA SER A 73 -9.59 9.33 1.52
C SER A 73 -8.88 10.31 0.59
N MET A 74 -7.70 9.99 0.03
CA MET A 74 -7.04 10.83 -0.97
C MET A 74 -7.95 11.10 -2.18
N GLU A 75 -8.72 10.10 -2.67
CA GLU A 75 -9.62 10.29 -3.82
C GLU A 75 -10.82 11.19 -3.47
N GLU A 76 -11.25 11.16 -2.20
CA GLU A 76 -12.36 11.97 -1.69
C GLU A 76 -11.96 13.44 -1.59
N VAL A 77 -10.77 13.72 -1.04
CA VAL A 77 -10.26 15.09 -0.90
C VAL A 77 -9.71 15.67 -2.20
N LEU A 78 -9.32 14.83 -3.17
CA LEU A 78 -8.89 15.27 -4.49
C LEU A 78 -9.96 16.09 -5.21
N LYS A 79 -11.25 15.76 -4.98
CA LYS A 79 -12.37 16.57 -5.48
C LYS A 79 -12.35 17.97 -4.88
N ILE A 80 -12.19 18.06 -3.56
CA ILE A 80 -12.15 19.33 -2.83
C ILE A 80 -10.97 20.18 -3.32
N ASP A 81 -9.79 19.58 -3.44
CA ASP A 81 -8.60 20.26 -3.94
C ASP A 81 -8.77 20.71 -5.40
N SER A 82 -9.43 19.91 -6.26
CA SER A 82 -9.72 20.30 -7.64
C SER A 82 -10.66 21.52 -7.70
N ASP A 83 -11.70 21.54 -6.87
CA ASP A 83 -12.65 22.65 -6.78
C ASP A 83 -11.97 23.94 -6.29
N ILE A 84 -11.14 23.85 -5.24
CA ILE A 84 -10.37 24.99 -4.69
C ILE A 84 -9.43 25.59 -5.73
N ASN A 85 -8.78 24.73 -6.53
CA ASN A 85 -7.81 25.16 -7.53
C ASN A 85 -8.42 25.46 -8.91
N ASN A 86 -9.76 25.49 -9.04
CA ASN A 86 -10.49 25.73 -10.29
C ASN A 86 -10.07 24.79 -11.44
N ILE A 87 -9.81 23.52 -11.12
CA ILE A 87 -9.44 22.52 -12.12
C ILE A 87 -10.70 21.82 -12.62
N SER A 88 -10.90 21.85 -13.95
CA SER A 88 -12.11 21.30 -14.59
C SER A 88 -12.07 19.78 -14.83
N LEU A 89 -10.95 19.11 -14.53
CA LEU A 89 -10.83 17.66 -14.65
C LEU A 89 -11.64 16.95 -13.57
N SER A 90 -12.31 15.85 -13.93
CA SER A 90 -12.96 14.99 -12.95
C SER A 90 -11.93 14.38 -11.99
N PRO A 91 -12.26 14.21 -10.69
CA PRO A 91 -11.39 13.56 -9.73
C PRO A 91 -10.95 12.18 -10.21
N LEU A 92 -9.64 11.92 -10.21
CA LEU A 92 -9.10 10.61 -10.52
C LEU A 92 -9.39 9.65 -9.36
N LEU A 93 -10.44 8.83 -9.46
CA LEU A 93 -10.72 7.81 -8.45
C LEU A 93 -9.76 6.63 -8.60
N ILE A 94 -9.46 5.93 -7.51
CA ILE A 94 -8.63 4.72 -7.54
C ILE A 94 -9.22 3.68 -8.50
N ILE A 95 -10.54 3.58 -8.54
CA ILE A 95 -11.27 2.62 -9.40
C ILE A 95 -11.12 2.92 -10.90
N ASN A 96 -10.70 4.14 -11.26
CA ASN A 96 -10.41 4.55 -12.63
C ASN A 96 -8.94 4.28 -13.02
N THR A 97 -8.12 3.81 -12.10
CA THR A 97 -6.77 3.36 -12.40
C THR A 97 -6.81 1.91 -12.90
N GLU A 98 -5.71 1.45 -13.49
CA GLU A 98 -5.57 0.05 -13.90
C GLU A 98 -4.64 -0.73 -12.97
N ASN A 99 -4.04 -0.08 -11.95
CA ASN A 99 -3.03 -0.71 -11.11
C ASN A 99 -3.68 -1.64 -10.08
N PRO A 100 -3.45 -2.97 -10.14
CA PRO A 100 -4.06 -3.90 -9.20
C PRO A 100 -3.73 -3.54 -7.75
N LEU A 101 -2.52 -3.10 -7.41
CA LEU A 101 -2.16 -2.77 -6.03
C LEU A 101 -3.09 -1.72 -5.42
N LEU A 102 -3.42 -0.65 -6.16
CA LEU A 102 -4.32 0.39 -5.66
C LEU A 102 -5.72 -0.15 -5.40
N HIS A 103 -6.20 -1.05 -6.26
CA HIS A 103 -7.52 -1.64 -6.16
C HIS A 103 -7.65 -2.54 -4.93
N ILE A 104 -6.67 -3.43 -4.69
CA ILE A 104 -6.72 -4.31 -3.51
C ILE A 104 -6.57 -3.53 -2.22
N VAL A 105 -5.67 -2.55 -2.14
CA VAL A 105 -5.53 -1.71 -0.93
C VAL A 105 -6.82 -0.93 -0.67
N LYS A 106 -7.49 -0.42 -1.71
CA LYS A 106 -8.81 0.21 -1.56
C LYS A 106 -9.86 -0.76 -1.01
N GLN A 107 -9.88 -2.00 -1.49
CA GLN A 107 -10.80 -3.03 -1.00
C GLN A 107 -10.61 -3.31 0.50
N LEU A 108 -9.37 -3.25 0.99
CA LEU A 108 -9.06 -3.49 2.40
C LEU A 108 -9.71 -2.47 3.36
N ARG A 109 -10.10 -1.27 2.90
CA ARG A 109 -10.81 -0.28 3.74
C ARG A 109 -12.10 -0.84 4.34
N ASN A 110 -12.82 -1.64 3.57
CA ASN A 110 -14.10 -2.22 3.95
C ASN A 110 -13.97 -3.65 4.47
N TYR A 111 -12.74 -4.11 4.66
CA TYR A 111 -12.43 -5.49 5.02
C TYR A 111 -12.20 -5.62 6.53
N ASN A 112 -12.72 -6.71 7.12
CA ASN A 112 -12.42 -7.01 8.52
C ASN A 112 -11.00 -7.62 8.62
N ILE A 113 -9.99 -6.76 8.61
CA ILE A 113 -8.58 -7.19 8.57
C ILE A 113 -8.20 -7.96 9.83
N HIS A 114 -7.71 -9.18 9.64
CA HIS A 114 -7.02 -9.96 10.68
C HIS A 114 -5.53 -9.92 10.37
N ILE A 115 -4.73 -9.48 11.34
CA ILE A 115 -3.27 -9.46 11.20
C ILE A 115 -2.67 -10.68 11.87
N GLY A 116 -1.62 -11.22 11.25
CA GLY A 116 -0.74 -12.22 11.80
C GLY A 116 0.70 -11.92 11.44
N SER A 117 1.55 -12.93 11.49
CA SER A 117 2.96 -12.81 11.11
C SER A 117 3.35 -13.91 10.14
N SER A 118 4.09 -13.56 9.10
CA SER A 118 4.75 -14.51 8.20
C SER A 118 6.24 -14.52 8.52
N VAL A 119 6.83 -15.70 8.63
CA VAL A 119 8.29 -15.82 8.70
C VAL A 119 8.85 -15.45 7.33
N ILE A 120 9.87 -14.59 7.31
CA ILE A 120 10.57 -14.27 6.06
C ILE A 120 11.39 -15.48 5.67
N ASP A 121 11.13 -16.01 4.46
CA ASP A 121 12.04 -16.98 3.85
C ASP A 121 13.25 -16.23 3.30
N TYR A 122 14.41 -16.37 3.96
CA TYR A 122 15.64 -15.67 3.59
C TYR A 122 16.27 -16.26 2.32
N THR A 123 15.69 -15.92 1.18
CA THR A 123 16.33 -16.08 -0.13
C THR A 123 17.43 -15.04 -0.35
N GLU A 124 18.36 -15.29 -1.29
CA GLU A 124 19.44 -14.35 -1.67
C GLU A 124 18.92 -12.95 -2.05
N GLU A 125 17.70 -12.86 -2.56
CA GLU A 125 17.03 -11.61 -2.94
C GLU A 125 16.62 -10.80 -1.70
N THR A 126 15.95 -11.44 -0.74
CA THR A 126 15.59 -10.84 0.55
C THR A 126 16.82 -10.45 1.40
N LYS A 127 17.89 -11.27 1.40
CA LYS A 127 19.13 -11.01 2.15
C LYS A 127 19.83 -9.71 1.76
N ARG A 128 19.77 -9.33 0.48
CA ARG A 128 20.35 -8.07 -0.02
C ARG A 128 19.61 -6.83 0.47
N THR A 129 18.35 -6.97 0.88
CA THR A 129 17.47 -5.85 1.25
C THR A 129 17.57 -5.46 2.71
N PHE A 130 17.67 -6.44 3.59
CA PHE A 130 17.73 -6.21 5.03
C PHE A 130 19.15 -5.88 5.53
N GLY A 131 20.16 -5.96 4.64
CA GLY A 131 21.57 -5.87 5.05
C GLY A 131 21.93 -7.00 6.02
N THR A 132 23.15 -6.95 6.55
CA THR A 132 23.84 -7.99 7.32
C THR A 132 23.21 -8.31 8.70
N LEU A 133 21.88 -8.35 8.84
CA LEU A 133 21.20 -8.88 10.03
C LEU A 133 21.55 -10.36 10.25
N GLU A 134 21.77 -11.11 9.17
CA GLU A 134 22.29 -12.49 9.25
C GLU A 134 23.73 -12.53 9.83
N ASP A 135 24.59 -11.56 9.48
CA ASP A 135 25.94 -11.47 10.07
C ASP A 135 25.90 -10.94 11.51
N LEU A 136 24.94 -10.08 11.85
CA LEU A 136 24.70 -9.62 13.22
C LEU A 136 24.20 -10.78 14.10
N ALA A 137 23.26 -11.58 13.61
CA ALA A 137 22.76 -12.80 14.25
C ALA A 137 23.88 -13.84 14.44
N LYS A 138 24.72 -14.08 13.41
CA LYS A 138 25.91 -14.95 13.49
C LYS A 138 26.96 -14.44 14.48
N SER A 139 27.14 -13.12 14.59
CA SER A 139 28.10 -12.51 15.52
C SER A 139 27.64 -12.47 16.98
N THR A 140 26.33 -12.54 17.22
CA THR A 140 25.72 -12.43 18.56
C THR A 140 25.19 -13.75 19.12
N GLY A 141 25.08 -14.80 18.29
CA GLY A 141 24.58 -16.11 18.71
C GLY A 141 23.05 -16.17 18.90
N TYR A 142 22.31 -15.16 18.46
CA TYR A 142 20.85 -15.12 18.51
C TYR A 142 20.24 -15.64 17.20
N GLU A 143 19.32 -16.61 17.26
CA GLU A 143 18.45 -16.94 16.14
C GLU A 143 17.47 -15.78 15.90
N TYR A 144 17.76 -14.95 14.90
CA TYR A 144 16.85 -13.91 14.46
C TYR A 144 15.88 -14.50 13.43
N THR A 145 14.60 -14.63 13.77
CA THR A 145 13.55 -14.95 12.81
C THR A 145 12.84 -13.65 12.46
N ASP A 146 13.19 -13.04 11.31
CA ASP A 146 12.41 -11.91 10.83
C ASP A 146 10.98 -12.35 10.52
N LYS A 147 10.04 -11.56 11.01
CA LYS A 147 8.61 -11.76 10.81
C LYS A 147 8.00 -10.51 10.21
N GLU A 148 7.43 -10.63 9.02
CA GLU A 148 6.60 -9.58 8.45
C GLU A 148 5.17 -9.68 8.95
N ILE A 149 4.53 -8.55 9.14
CA ILE A 149 3.12 -8.50 9.51
C ILE A 149 2.28 -8.64 8.23
N VAL A 150 1.34 -9.57 8.25
CA VAL A 150 0.50 -9.92 7.10
C VAL A 150 -0.98 -9.93 7.48
N ILE A 151 -1.83 -9.71 6.49
CA ILE A 151 -3.27 -9.97 6.55
C ILE A 151 -3.49 -11.46 6.27
N THR A 152 -4.02 -12.19 7.25
CA THR A 152 -4.09 -13.66 7.21
C THR A 152 -5.41 -14.21 6.65
N ASN A 153 -6.45 -13.39 6.61
CA ASN A 153 -7.79 -13.82 6.19
C ASN A 153 -8.13 -13.45 4.74
N LEU A 154 -7.19 -12.87 3.97
CA LEU A 154 -7.44 -12.43 2.61
C LEU A 154 -7.48 -13.61 1.63
N ASP A 155 -8.68 -14.07 1.32
CA ASP A 155 -8.95 -15.09 0.30
C ASP A 155 -10.08 -14.65 -0.66
N ILE A 156 -10.31 -15.47 -1.69
CA ILE A 156 -11.34 -15.19 -2.71
C ILE A 156 -12.76 -15.16 -2.15
N ALA A 157 -13.07 -15.98 -1.15
CA ALA A 157 -14.41 -16.08 -0.57
C ALA A 157 -14.72 -14.82 0.24
N GLU A 158 -13.76 -14.37 1.04
CA GLU A 158 -13.80 -13.14 1.81
C GLU A 158 -13.79 -11.90 0.90
N PHE A 159 -12.96 -11.87 -0.14
CA PHE A 159 -12.93 -10.77 -1.10
C PHE A 159 -14.27 -10.61 -1.82
N ASN A 160 -14.93 -11.71 -2.20
CA ASN A 160 -16.24 -11.67 -2.86
C ASN A 160 -17.37 -11.11 -1.99
N LYS A 161 -17.20 -11.03 -0.66
CA LYS A 161 -18.16 -10.37 0.24
C LYS A 161 -18.07 -8.84 0.17
N LEU A 162 -17.01 -8.29 -0.41
CA LEU A 162 -16.81 -6.85 -0.51
C LEU A 162 -17.74 -6.22 -1.55
N LYS A 163 -18.27 -5.04 -1.22
CA LYS A 163 -19.24 -4.29 -2.04
C LYS A 163 -18.78 -4.08 -3.49
N ASP A 164 -17.49 -3.85 -3.68
CA ASP A 164 -16.89 -3.50 -4.98
C ASP A 164 -16.29 -4.72 -5.70
N ALA A 165 -16.36 -5.93 -5.10
CA ALA A 165 -15.86 -7.15 -5.73
C ALA A 165 -16.56 -7.47 -7.06
N LYS A 166 -17.80 -7.02 -7.23
CA LYS A 166 -18.58 -7.18 -8.48
C LYS A 166 -17.97 -6.49 -9.70
N TYR A 167 -17.00 -5.59 -9.52
CA TYR A 167 -16.38 -4.85 -10.63
C TYR A 167 -15.20 -5.59 -11.28
N TYR A 168 -14.79 -6.73 -10.73
CA TYR A 168 -13.67 -7.53 -11.20
C TYR A 168 -14.16 -8.88 -11.72
N ASP A 169 -13.52 -9.40 -12.77
CA ASP A 169 -13.69 -10.80 -13.13
C ASP A 169 -13.00 -11.73 -12.12
N LEU A 170 -13.32 -13.03 -12.23
CA LEU A 170 -12.77 -14.02 -11.31
C LEU A 170 -11.24 -14.15 -11.45
N SER A 171 -10.70 -14.08 -12.67
CA SER A 171 -9.26 -14.17 -12.92
C SER A 171 -8.49 -13.02 -12.27
N ASP A 172 -8.97 -11.79 -12.43
CA ASP A 172 -8.39 -10.58 -11.85
C ASP A 172 -8.39 -10.66 -10.33
N LYS A 173 -9.49 -11.13 -9.72
CA LYS A 173 -9.57 -11.34 -8.26
C LYS A 173 -8.57 -12.37 -7.76
N ILE A 174 -8.40 -13.49 -8.46
CA ILE A 174 -7.45 -14.53 -8.05
C ILE A 174 -6.03 -13.96 -8.17
N ASN A 175 -5.70 -13.39 -9.33
CA ASN A 175 -4.35 -12.90 -9.61
C ASN A 175 -3.92 -11.77 -8.66
N ILE A 176 -4.83 -10.84 -8.34
CA ILE A 176 -4.53 -9.72 -7.43
C ILE A 176 -4.36 -10.18 -5.99
N ILE A 177 -5.19 -11.13 -5.51
CA ILE A 177 -5.10 -11.70 -4.16
C ILE A 177 -3.82 -12.52 -4.04
N ASP A 178 -3.53 -13.39 -5.01
CA ASP A 178 -2.33 -14.23 -5.00
C ASP A 178 -1.06 -13.36 -5.03
N TRP A 179 -1.00 -12.37 -5.91
CA TRP A 179 0.12 -11.44 -5.95
C TRP A 179 0.27 -10.70 -4.62
N PHE A 180 -0.82 -10.18 -4.04
CA PHE A 180 -0.75 -9.44 -2.79
C PHE A 180 -0.30 -10.33 -1.63
N ASN A 181 -0.86 -11.53 -1.50
CA ASN A 181 -0.51 -12.51 -0.48
C ASN A 181 0.96 -12.94 -0.56
N GLN A 182 1.44 -13.25 -1.77
CA GLN A 182 2.85 -13.61 -1.99
C GLN A 182 3.79 -12.47 -1.60
N ASN A 183 3.43 -11.22 -1.91
CA ASN A 183 4.33 -10.09 -1.67
C ASN A 183 4.25 -9.54 -0.25
N GLN A 184 3.07 -9.54 0.40
CA GLN A 184 3.00 -9.14 1.81
C GLN A 184 3.77 -10.12 2.71
N ALA A 185 3.81 -11.41 2.35
CA ALA A 185 4.58 -12.41 3.09
C ALA A 185 6.10 -12.14 3.06
N LYS A 186 6.58 -11.49 1.99
CA LYS A 186 7.99 -11.14 1.78
C LYS A 186 8.35 -9.76 2.34
N TRP A 187 7.44 -8.80 2.20
CA TRP A 187 7.74 -7.38 2.37
C TRP A 187 6.96 -6.69 3.49
N GLY A 188 5.94 -7.35 4.03
CA GLY A 188 4.99 -6.76 4.95
C GLY A 188 3.86 -6.02 4.25
N VAL A 189 2.67 -6.06 4.86
CA VAL A 189 1.49 -5.35 4.37
C VAL A 189 1.71 -3.82 4.34
N ASP A 190 2.49 -3.30 5.27
CA ASP A 190 2.85 -1.89 5.37
C ASP A 190 3.64 -1.43 4.16
N HIS A 191 4.58 -2.23 3.67
CA HIS A 191 5.35 -1.88 2.48
C HIS A 191 4.46 -1.81 1.23
N LEU A 192 3.50 -2.72 1.09
CA LEU A 192 2.54 -2.67 -0.03
C LEU A 192 1.62 -1.43 0.04
N ILE A 193 1.22 -1.00 1.24
CA ILE A 193 0.45 0.22 1.43
C ILE A 193 1.30 1.46 1.11
N TYR A 194 2.55 1.49 1.55
CA TYR A 194 3.51 2.54 1.19
C TYR A 194 3.60 2.70 -0.34
N LEU A 195 3.80 1.60 -1.07
CA LEU A 195 3.86 1.61 -2.53
C LEU A 195 2.55 2.07 -3.18
N ALA A 196 1.40 1.67 -2.62
CA ALA A 196 0.10 2.12 -3.10
C ALA A 196 -0.07 3.64 -2.95
N VAL A 197 0.35 4.22 -1.82
CA VAL A 197 0.31 5.68 -1.61
C VAL A 197 1.20 6.39 -2.64
N LEU A 198 2.43 5.90 -2.84
CA LEU A 198 3.35 6.51 -3.81
C LEU A 198 2.84 6.43 -5.25
N ASP A 199 2.36 5.27 -5.67
CA ASP A 199 1.85 5.06 -7.03
C ASP A 199 0.60 5.91 -7.29
N TYR A 200 -0.30 6.02 -6.31
CA TYR A 200 -1.47 6.88 -6.48
C TYR A 200 -1.10 8.37 -6.53
N CYS A 201 -0.12 8.81 -5.73
CA CYS A 201 0.45 10.16 -5.86
C CYS A 201 1.00 10.41 -7.27
N ASP A 202 1.77 9.47 -7.83
CA ASP A 202 2.35 9.60 -9.18
C ASP A 202 1.26 9.66 -10.26
N LYS A 203 0.19 8.87 -10.10
CA LYS A 203 -0.96 8.91 -11.01
C LYS A 203 -1.70 10.24 -10.94
N ILE A 204 -1.89 10.81 -9.74
CA ILE A 204 -2.48 12.16 -9.58
C ILE A 204 -1.59 13.21 -10.25
N ILE A 205 -0.29 13.23 -9.95
CA ILE A 205 0.68 14.15 -10.55
C ILE A 205 0.63 14.08 -12.07
N THR A 206 0.63 12.87 -12.63
CA THR A 206 0.58 12.64 -14.08
C THR A 206 -0.74 13.09 -14.69
N TYR A 207 -1.88 12.71 -14.10
CA TYR A 207 -3.21 13.00 -14.61
C TYR A 207 -3.50 14.52 -14.63
N TYR A 208 -3.08 15.22 -13.58
CA TYR A 208 -3.24 16.68 -13.47
C TYR A 208 -2.07 17.48 -14.06
N LYS A 209 -1.03 16.81 -14.55
CA LYS A 209 0.20 17.42 -15.10
C LYS A 209 0.85 18.40 -14.13
N LEU A 210 0.93 17.99 -12.86
CA LEU A 210 1.59 18.77 -11.80
C LEU A 210 3.10 18.78 -12.04
N LYS A 211 3.77 19.86 -11.63
CA LYS A 211 5.21 20.07 -11.85
C LYS A 211 6.05 19.62 -10.66
#